data_AF-A0ABD2N223-F1
#
_entry.id   AF-A0ABD2N223-F1
#
_cell.length_a   1.000
_cell.length_b   1.000
_cell.length_c   1.000
_cell.angle_alpha   90.00
_cell.angle_beta   90.00
_cell.angle_gamma   90.00
#
_symmetry.space_group_name_H-M   'P 1'
#
loop_
_entity.id
_entity.type
_entity.pdbx_description
1 polymer ?
#
loop_
_entity_poly.entity_id
_entity_poly.type
_entity_poly.pdbx_seq_one_letter_code
_entity_poly.pdbx_strand_id
1 'polypeptide(L)' 'MSECYVNLHAFLKSLSESDLYLNKNKCSFFSDKIQYYGHVVQFNEISKSPKEVERVQKMPLPANVEELGRFLIM' A
#
# COMPACT_ATOMS: atom_id res chain seq x y z
N MET A 1 -11.75 16.54 -10.45
CA MET A 1 -10.42 17.18 -10.28
C MET A 1 -10.33 18.08 -9.05
N SER A 2 -11.39 18.80 -8.65
CA SER A 2 -11.35 19.73 -7.51
C SER A 2 -11.27 19.06 -6.13
N GLU A 3 -12.04 18.02 -5.89
CA GLU A 3 -12.19 17.42 -4.55
C GLU A 3 -10.88 16.82 -4.01
N CYS A 4 -10.16 16.03 -4.81
CA CYS A 4 -8.89 15.42 -4.42
C CYS A 4 -7.86 16.49 -4.00
N TYR A 5 -7.80 17.61 -4.72
CA TYR A 5 -6.92 18.73 -4.41
C TYR A 5 -7.29 19.39 -3.08
N VAL A 6 -8.58 19.66 -2.87
CA VAL A 6 -9.08 20.27 -1.62
C VAL A 6 -8.77 19.38 -0.41
N ASN A 7 -9.03 18.08 -0.52
CA ASN A 7 -8.77 17.11 0.55
C ASN A 7 -7.28 16.99 0.85
N LEU A 8 -6.43 16.95 -0.18
CA LEU A 8 -4.98 16.91 0.00
C LEU A 8 -4.47 18.17 0.70
N HIS A 9 -4.94 19.35 0.30
CA HIS A 9 -4.53 20.61 0.92
C HIS A 9 -4.96 20.68 2.40
N ALA A 10 -6.18 20.25 2.71
CA ALA A 10 -6.66 20.18 4.10
C ALA A 10 -5.81 19.22 4.96
N PHE A 11 -5.48 18.05 4.41
CA PHE A 11 -4.61 17.07 5.07
C PHE A 11 -3.20 17.62 5.33
N LEU A 12 -2.57 18.25 4.33
CA LEU A 12 -1.25 18.85 4.47
C LEU A 12 -1.24 20.00 5.51
N LYS A 13 -2.32 20.79 5.57
CA LYS A 13 -2.47 21.83 6.59
C LYS A 13 -2.52 21.24 8.00
N SER A 14 -3.34 20.21 8.21
CA SER A 14 -3.46 19.53 9.51
C SER A 14 -2.15 18.85 9.95
N LEU A 15 -1.40 18.27 9.01
CA LEU A 15 -0.05 17.74 9.28
C LEU A 15 0.90 18.83 9.77
N SER A 16 0.91 20.00 9.11
CA SER A 16 1.74 21.14 9.50
C SER A 16 1.38 21.69 10.87
N GLU A 17 0.09 21.69 11.23
CA GLU A 17 -0.39 22.12 12.55
C GLU A 17 0.00 21.11 13.66
N SER A 18 0.21 19.84 13.29
CA SER A 18 0.57 18.74 14.22
C SER A 18 2.07 18.45 14.29
N ASP A 19 2.92 19.27 13.65
CA ASP A 19 4.37 19.07 13.54
C ASP A 19 4.77 17.69 12.96
N LEU A 20 3.97 17.19 12.00
CA LEU A 20 4.21 15.94 11.29
C LEU A 20 4.75 16.21 9.89
N TYR A 21 5.78 15.46 9.51
CA TYR A 21 6.48 15.60 8.23
C TYR A 21 6.29 14.36 7.35
N LEU A 22 6.07 14.58 6.05
CA LEU A 22 5.96 13.51 5.07
C LEU A 22 7.31 13.23 4.41
N ASN A 23 7.61 11.94 4.20
CA ASN A 23 8.71 11.55 3.34
C ASN A 23 8.30 11.67 1.88
N LYS A 24 8.75 12.73 1.21
CA LYS A 24 8.41 13.02 -0.19
C LYS A 24 8.71 11.86 -1.16
N ASN A 25 9.74 11.05 -0.89
CA ASN A 25 10.09 9.89 -1.73
C ASN A 25 9.08 8.74 -1.62
N LYS A 26 8.28 8.71 -0.56
CA LYS A 26 7.22 7.72 -0.34
C LYS A 26 5.82 8.24 -0.70
N CYS A 27 5.71 9.50 -1.11
CA CYS A 27 4.44 10.10 -1.49
C CYS A 27 4.20 10.00 -3.00
N SER A 28 2.97 9.69 -3.39
CA SER A 28 2.52 9.75 -4.78
C SER A 28 1.20 10.51 -4.80
N PHE A 29 1.14 11.59 -5.58
CA PHE A 29 -0.03 12.46 -5.68
C PHE A 29 -0.61 12.39 -7.09
N PHE A 30 -1.93 12.52 -7.20
CA PHE A 30 -2.65 12.60 -8.48
C PHE A 30 -2.24 11.51 -9.50
N SER A 31 -2.06 10.29 -9.02
CA SER A 31 -1.70 9.14 -9.85
C SER A 31 -2.94 8.27 -10.10
N ASP A 32 -3.13 7.79 -11.33
CA ASP A 32 -4.26 6.91 -11.68
C ASP A 32 -4.15 5.52 -11.05
N LYS A 33 -2.95 5.17 -10.61
CA LYS A 33 -2.59 3.89 -10.00
C LYS A 33 -1.61 4.13 -8.85
N ILE A 34 -1.90 3.57 -7.68
CA ILE A 34 -1.03 3.66 -6.50
C ILE A 34 -0.83 2.30 -5.84
N GLN A 35 0.30 2.11 -5.17
CA GLN A 35 0.52 0.96 -4.30
C GLN A 35 0.19 1.34 -2.85
N TYR A 36 -0.68 0.57 -2.21
CA TYR A 36 -1.15 0.83 -0.84
C TYR A 36 -1.27 -0.48 -0.07
N TYR A 37 -0.52 -0.64 1.03
CA TYR A 37 -0.53 -1.84 1.89
C TYR A 37 -0.47 -3.19 1.14
N GLY A 38 0.42 -3.31 0.15
CA GLY A 38 0.56 -4.55 -0.63
C GLY A 38 -0.51 -4.75 -1.71
N HIS A 39 -1.42 -3.78 -1.87
CA HIS A 39 -2.38 -3.71 -2.95
C HIS A 39 -1.98 -2.67 -3.97
N VAL A 40 -2.54 -2.82 -5.17
CA VAL A 40 -2.50 -1.85 -6.24
C VAL A 40 -3.94 -1.35 -6.40
N VAL A 41 -4.13 -0.05 -6.20
CA VAL A 41 -5.43 0.60 -6.30
C VAL A 41 -5.44 1.44 -7.57
N GLN A 42 -6.46 1.24 -8.39
CA GLN A 42 -6.71 2.01 -9.61
C GLN A 42 -8.21 2.27 -9.76
N PHE A 43 -8.60 3.03 -10.78
CA PHE A 43 -10.01 3.36 -11.00
C PHE A 43 -10.88 2.09 -11.08
N ASN A 44 -11.81 1.97 -10.12
CA ASN A 44 -12.75 0.86 -10.01
C ASN A 44 -12.13 -0.54 -9.88
N GLU A 45 -10.85 -0.65 -9.49
CA GLU A 45 -10.18 -1.93 -9.33
C GLU A 45 -9.16 -1.90 -8.19
N ILE A 46 -9.13 -2.99 -7.41
CA ILE A 46 -8.13 -3.25 -6.38
C ILE A 46 -7.53 -4.63 -6.65
N SER A 47 -6.22 -4.68 -6.91
CA SER A 47 -5.48 -5.92 -7.18
C SER A 47 -4.36 -6.13 -6.15
N LYS A 48 -3.88 -7.38 -6.02
CA LYS A 48 -2.69 -7.67 -5.20
C LYS A 48 -1.46 -7.13 -5.92
N SER A 49 -0.55 -6.49 -5.17
CA SER A 49 0.66 -5.97 -5.78
C SER A 49 1.57 -7.09 -6.27
N PRO A 50 2.30 -6.90 -7.38
CA PRO A 50 3.19 -7.93 -7.92
C PRO A 50 4.20 -8.44 -6.90
N LYS A 51 4.68 -7.56 -6.01
CA LYS A 51 5.62 -7.91 -4.94
C LYS A 51 5.02 -8.90 -3.92
N GLU A 52 3.77 -8.73 -3.54
CA GLU A 52 3.10 -9.66 -2.61
C GLU A 52 2.84 -11.02 -3.28
N VAL A 53 2.49 -11.01 -4.58
CA VAL A 53 2.34 -12.23 -5.37
C VAL A 53 3.67 -12.97 -5.49
N GLU A 54 4.75 -12.26 -5.84
CA GLU A 54 6.09 -12.84 -5.90
C GLU A 54 6.57 -13.40 -4.56
N ARG A 55 6.21 -12.75 -3.43
CA ARG A 55 6.57 -13.24 -2.10
C ARG A 55 6.00 -14.62 -1.85
N VAL A 56 4.73 -14.83 -2.19
CA VAL A 56 4.07 -16.14 -2.03
C VAL A 56 4.68 -17.16 -2.99
N GLN A 57 4.94 -16.78 -4.25
CA GLN A 57 5.54 -17.68 -5.25
C GLN A 57 6.96 -18.13 -4.90
N LYS A 58 7.78 -17.26 -4.30
CA LYS A 58 9.17 -17.54 -3.94
C LYS A 58 9.32 -18.16 -2.55
N MET A 59 8.22 -18.34 -1.82
CA MET A 59 8.27 -18.88 -0.46
C MET A 59 8.73 -20.36 -0.52
N PRO A 60 9.65 -20.78 0.36
CA PRO A 60 10.10 -22.17 0.38
C PRO A 60 8.93 -23.09 0.75
N LEU A 61 9.01 -24.33 0.26
CA LEU A 61 8.03 -25.36 0.61
C LEU A 61 8.11 -25.62 2.13
N PRO A 62 7.00 -25.54 2.88
CA PRO A 62 7.02 -25.80 4.31
C PRO A 62 7.47 -27.23 4.58
N ALA A 63 8.43 -27.41 5.49
CA ALA A 63 9.02 -28.71 5.81
C ALA A 63 8.28 -29.44 6.94
N ASN A 64 7.47 -28.72 7.73
CA ASN A 64 6.76 -29.25 8.89
C ASN A 64 5.38 -28.61 9.05
N VAL A 65 4.57 -29.19 9.95
CA VAL A 65 3.18 -28.78 10.19
C VAL A 65 3.08 -27.34 10.72
N GLU A 66 4.06 -26.87 11.49
CA GLU A 66 4.08 -25.51 12.01
C GLU A 66 4.32 -24.48 10.91
N GLU A 67 5.28 -24.73 10.02
CA GLU A 67 5.55 -23.92 8.83
C GLU A 67 4.39 -23.94 7.85
N LEU A 68 3.74 -25.10 7.66
CA LEU A 68 2.54 -25.21 6.84
C LEU A 68 1.41 -24.35 7.43
N GLY A 69 1.24 -24.37 8.76
CA GLY A 69 0.30 -23.50 9.45
C GLY A 69 0.58 -22.03 9.19
N ARG A 70 1.84 -21.58 9.32
CA ARG A 70 2.26 -20.21 9.00
C ARG A 70 2.00 -19.83 7.55
N PHE A 71 2.21 -20.75 6.61
CA PHE A 71 1.99 -20.50 5.18
C PHE A 71 0.51 -20.25 4.85
N LEU A 72 -0.41 -21.00 5.47
CA LEU A 72 -1.84 -20.93 5.16
C LEU A 72 -2.57 -19.72 5.76
N ILE A 73 -2.04 -19.14 6.84
CA ILE A 73 -2.63 -17.98 7.51
C ILE A 73 -2.08 -16.64 7.02
N MET A 74 -1.14 -16.66 6.06
CA MET A 74 -0.52 -15.49 5.46
C MET A 74 -1.35 -14.94 4.30
#